data_AF-A0A0S2ZQ77-F1
#
_entry.id   AF-A0A0S2ZQ77-F1
#
_cell.length_a   1.000
_cell.length_b   1.000
_cell.length_c   1.000
_cell.angle_alpha   90.00
_cell.angle_beta   90.00
_cell.angle_gamma   90.00
#
_symmetry.space_group_name_H-M   'P 1'
#
loop_
_entity.id
_entity.type
_entity.pdbx_description
1 polymer ?
#
loop_
_entity_poly.entity_id
_entity_poly.type
_entity_poly.pdbx_seq_one_letter_code
_entity_poly.pdbx_strand_id
1 'polypeptide(L)'
;MLKKLILSVFLLFLTACSSTYVSKTDMIKKKEIIKLAITTPDKSTYLLGDNYDYQFTGKEAEKLQTLIEFQKIKGFTKDNLKQINKRIIAEKDGKILLLVRTEFTIYKKNETDKDNKNFEKDQEDFVNDFKKKLKEKDIDFTVKEDEEGWHFDLPSMIKVYGKLARLANRNDILQKSSDKIINLELDLAVEYQLSDTEYKKRVSNERWRSAGEFVLGVIAAPFVIAWGVLTLPVWFYAVTH
;
A
#
# COMPACT_ATOMS: atom_id res chain seq x y z
N MET A 1 43.07 36.46 38.09
CA MET A 1 42.65 35.36 37.18
C MET A 1 41.18 35.46 36.76
N LEU A 2 40.61 36.67 36.65
CA LEU A 2 39.17 36.90 36.40
C LEU A 2 38.82 37.07 34.89
N LYS A 3 39.82 37.19 34.01
CA LYS A 3 39.60 37.34 32.56
C LYS A 3 39.39 36.02 31.80
N LYS A 4 39.74 34.87 32.40
CA LYS A 4 39.54 33.54 31.76
C LYS A 4 38.17 32.91 32.08
N LEU A 5 37.48 33.36 33.13
CA LEU A 5 36.16 32.85 33.51
C LEU A 5 35.02 33.48 32.71
N ILE A 6 35.16 34.72 32.23
CA ILE A 6 34.13 35.39 31.41
C ILE A 6 34.01 34.73 30.02
N LEU A 7 35.11 34.23 29.46
CA LEU A 7 35.10 33.53 28.17
C LEU A 7 34.43 32.14 28.26
N SER A 8 34.49 31.49 29.44
CA SER A 8 33.91 30.17 29.65
C SER A 8 32.38 30.20 29.84
N VAL A 9 31.82 31.32 30.30
CA VAL A 9 30.36 31.47 30.51
C VAL A 9 29.65 31.86 29.21
N PHE A 10 30.33 32.55 28.29
CA PHE A 10 29.76 32.88 26.98
C PHE A 10 29.71 31.67 26.00
N LEU A 11 30.49 30.62 26.25
CA LEU A 11 30.50 29.39 25.45
C LEU A 11 29.33 28.44 25.77
N LEU A 12 28.61 28.64 26.86
CA LEU A 12 27.42 27.83 27.24
C LEU A 12 26.11 28.34 26.63
N PHE A 13 26.13 29.47 25.91
CA PHE A 13 24.99 30.00 25.14
C PHE A 13 25.12 29.74 23.63
N LEU A 14 25.95 28.78 23.21
CA LEU A 14 25.70 28.08 21.94
C LEU A 14 24.50 27.17 22.17
N THR A 15 23.30 27.76 22.20
CA THR A 15 22.04 27.04 22.02
C THR A 15 22.25 26.12 20.84
N ALA A 16 22.19 24.82 21.09
CA ALA A 16 22.21 23.81 20.07
C ALA A 16 21.26 24.25 18.95
N CYS A 17 21.80 24.71 17.82
CA CYS A 17 21.10 24.68 16.56
C CYS A 17 20.97 23.20 16.21
N SER A 18 20.07 22.51 16.91
CA SER A 18 19.40 21.36 16.33
C SER A 18 18.64 21.94 15.14
N SER A 19 19.25 21.90 13.96
CA SER A 19 18.49 22.12 12.74
C SER A 19 17.55 20.94 12.61
N THR A 20 16.37 21.03 13.22
CA THR A 20 15.27 20.13 12.89
C THR A 20 14.94 20.43 11.44
N TYR A 21 15.45 19.58 10.55
CA TYR A 21 15.09 19.61 9.14
C TYR A 21 13.61 19.27 9.07
N VAL A 22 12.78 20.28 8.82
CA VAL A 22 11.35 20.11 8.64
C VAL A 22 11.11 19.77 7.18
N SER A 23 10.59 18.59 6.90
CA SER A 23 10.27 18.20 5.53
C SER A 23 9.13 19.07 4.98
N LYS A 24 9.34 19.60 3.76
CA LYS A 24 8.29 20.25 2.94
C LYS A 24 7.29 19.26 2.34
N THR A 25 7.47 17.98 2.60
CA THR A 25 6.64 16.90 2.06
C THR A 25 5.95 16.16 3.20
N ASP A 26 4.70 15.74 2.95
CA ASP A 26 3.88 15.01 3.91
C ASP A 26 3.08 13.90 3.21
N MET A 27 2.47 13.00 3.99
CA MET A 27 1.69 11.88 3.48
C MET A 27 0.23 11.95 3.96
N ILE A 28 -0.70 11.95 3.01
CA ILE A 28 -2.13 11.79 3.30
C ILE A 28 -2.47 10.32 3.24
N LYS A 29 -3.04 9.79 4.33
CA LYS A 29 -3.56 8.42 4.39
C LYS A 29 -5.04 8.42 4.01
N LYS A 30 -5.41 7.57 3.06
CA LYS A 30 -6.78 7.34 2.60
C LYS A 30 -7.04 5.84 2.46
N LYS A 31 -8.31 5.49 2.31
CA LYS A 31 -8.70 4.16 1.81
C LYS A 31 -8.72 4.17 0.30
N GLU A 32 -8.31 3.06 -0.28
CA GLU A 32 -8.38 2.80 -1.71
C GLU A 32 -9.10 1.48 -1.94
N ILE A 33 -9.99 1.47 -2.93
CA ILE A 33 -10.71 0.29 -3.35
C ILE A 33 -10.35 0.03 -4.80
N ILE A 34 -9.61 -1.04 -5.04
CA ILE A 34 -9.33 -1.51 -6.39
C ILE A 34 -10.57 -2.23 -6.90
N LYS A 35 -11.27 -1.61 -7.84
CA LYS A 35 -12.47 -2.16 -8.48
C LYS A 35 -12.12 -3.30 -9.41
N LEU A 36 -11.05 -3.16 -10.18
CA LEU A 36 -10.72 -4.09 -11.25
C LEU A 36 -9.21 -4.16 -11.47
N ALA A 37 -8.71 -5.35 -11.80
CA ALA A 37 -7.36 -5.57 -12.29
C ALA A 37 -7.43 -6.08 -13.74
N ILE A 38 -6.69 -5.44 -14.65
CA ILE A 38 -6.71 -5.75 -16.08
C ILE A 38 -5.28 -6.02 -16.53
N THR A 39 -5.09 -7.07 -17.32
CA THR A 39 -3.83 -7.29 -18.02
C THR A 39 -4.03 -7.05 -19.51
N THR A 40 -3.20 -6.21 -20.10
CA THR A 40 -3.25 -5.87 -21.52
C THR A 40 -2.37 -6.84 -22.34
N PRO A 41 -2.53 -6.90 -23.67
CA PRO A 41 -1.77 -7.83 -24.52
C PRO A 41 -0.25 -7.66 -24.46
N ASP A 42 0.23 -6.46 -24.16
CA ASP A 42 1.64 -6.13 -23.92
C ASP A 42 2.14 -6.58 -22.52
N LYS A 43 1.31 -7.33 -21.78
CA LYS A 43 1.55 -7.79 -20.40
C LYS A 43 1.66 -6.69 -19.36
N SER A 44 1.27 -5.45 -19.67
CA SER A 44 1.07 -4.43 -18.64
C SER A 44 -0.14 -4.81 -17.78
N THR A 45 -0.09 -4.51 -16.49
CA THR A 45 -1.21 -4.71 -15.57
C THR A 45 -1.68 -3.37 -15.04
N TYR A 46 -2.99 -3.15 -15.11
CA TYR A 46 -3.66 -1.96 -14.60
C TYR A 46 -4.53 -2.31 -13.41
N LEU A 47 -4.42 -1.54 -12.32
CA LEU A 47 -5.37 -1.59 -11.20
C LEU A 47 -6.23 -0.33 -11.25
N LEU A 48 -7.55 -0.49 -11.33
CA LEU A 48 -8.50 0.62 -11.37
C LEU A 48 -9.02 0.87 -9.96
N GLY A 49 -8.55 1.94 -9.32
CA GLY A 49 -8.94 2.35 -7.97
C GLY A 49 -10.09 3.35 -7.97
N ASP A 50 -10.63 3.63 -6.79
CA ASP A 50 -11.61 4.69 -6.58
C ASP A 50 -10.95 6.07 -6.56
N ASN A 51 -9.69 6.17 -6.09
CA ASN A 51 -8.96 7.45 -6.10
C ASN A 51 -8.09 7.61 -7.34
N TYR A 52 -7.30 6.58 -7.68
CA TYR A 52 -6.39 6.60 -8.83
C TYR A 52 -6.39 5.27 -9.58
N ASP A 53 -6.03 5.31 -10.87
CA ASP A 53 -5.64 4.11 -11.60
C ASP A 53 -4.11 3.96 -11.58
N TYR A 54 -3.65 2.72 -11.68
CA TYR A 54 -2.26 2.35 -11.48
C TYR A 54 -1.81 1.46 -12.64
N GLN A 55 -0.62 1.70 -13.20
CA GLN A 55 -0.01 0.87 -14.24
C GLN A 55 1.29 0.25 -13.75
N PHE A 56 1.43 -1.05 -14.02
CA PHE A 56 2.61 -1.85 -13.78
C PHE A 56 3.06 -2.49 -15.10
N THR A 57 4.37 -2.56 -15.33
CA THR A 57 4.93 -3.02 -16.61
C THR A 57 6.11 -3.96 -16.38
N GLY A 58 6.40 -4.84 -17.34
CA GLY A 58 7.55 -5.74 -17.29
C GLY A 58 7.53 -6.64 -16.06
N LYS A 59 8.68 -6.82 -15.40
CA LYS A 59 8.82 -7.67 -14.21
C LYS A 59 7.89 -7.29 -13.06
N GLU A 60 7.55 -6.01 -12.93
CA GLU A 60 6.64 -5.56 -11.87
C GLU A 60 5.19 -5.99 -12.15
N ALA A 61 4.78 -6.01 -13.43
CA ALA A 61 3.50 -6.58 -13.82
C ALA A 61 3.44 -8.09 -13.55
N GLU A 62 4.52 -8.83 -13.82
CA GLU A 62 4.60 -10.28 -13.56
C GLU A 62 4.48 -10.62 -12.07
N LYS A 63 5.12 -9.82 -11.19
CA LYS A 63 4.94 -9.92 -9.73
C LYS A 63 3.48 -9.73 -9.34
N LEU A 64 2.83 -8.69 -9.88
CA LEU A 64 1.44 -8.39 -9.58
C LEU A 64 0.48 -9.48 -10.09
N GLN A 65 0.74 -10.04 -11.27
CA GLN A 65 -0.03 -11.17 -11.81
C GLN A 65 0.09 -12.40 -10.91
N THR A 66 1.29 -12.69 -10.40
CA THR A 66 1.49 -13.78 -9.42
C THR A 66 0.67 -13.56 -8.15
N LEU A 67 0.62 -12.32 -7.64
CA LEU A 67 -0.24 -11.98 -6.50
C LEU A 67 -1.74 -12.18 -6.81
N ILE A 68 -2.18 -11.83 -8.02
CA ILE A 68 -3.58 -12.03 -8.46
C ILE A 68 -3.89 -13.52 -8.60
N GLU A 69 -2.95 -14.34 -9.07
CA GLU A 69 -3.08 -15.80 -9.14
C GLU A 69 -3.24 -16.43 -7.76
N PHE A 70 -2.56 -15.91 -6.72
CA PHE A 70 -2.74 -16.37 -5.35
C PHE A 70 -4.15 -16.10 -4.82
N GLN A 71 -4.82 -15.05 -5.31
CA GLN A 71 -6.21 -14.78 -4.91
C GLN A 71 -7.21 -15.79 -5.49
N LYS A 72 -6.82 -16.57 -6.50
CA LYS A 72 -7.68 -17.57 -7.14
C LYS A 72 -7.54 -18.96 -6.53
N ILE A 73 -6.70 -19.12 -5.50
CA ILE A 73 -6.53 -20.40 -4.83
C ILE A 73 -7.87 -20.79 -4.19
N LYS A 74 -8.26 -22.06 -4.37
CA LYS A 74 -9.48 -22.58 -3.78
C LYS A 74 -9.42 -22.43 -2.25
N GLY A 75 -10.50 -21.98 -1.63
CA GLY A 75 -10.54 -21.72 -0.19
C GLY A 75 -9.94 -20.38 0.24
N PHE A 76 -9.37 -19.60 -0.69
CA PHE A 76 -8.97 -18.21 -0.39
C PHE A 76 -10.21 -17.34 -0.22
N THR A 77 -10.43 -16.86 1.00
CA THR A 77 -11.61 -16.06 1.34
C THR A 77 -11.29 -14.57 1.41
N LYS A 78 -12.34 -13.74 1.39
CA LYS A 78 -12.23 -12.31 1.68
C LYS A 78 -11.67 -12.04 3.07
N ASP A 79 -11.86 -12.94 4.04
CA ASP A 79 -11.33 -12.76 5.39
C ASP A 79 -9.83 -13.06 5.44
N ASN A 80 -9.33 -14.03 4.67
CA ASN A 80 -7.88 -14.20 4.49
C ASN A 80 -7.27 -12.97 3.82
N LEU A 81 -7.96 -12.37 2.84
CA LEU A 81 -7.52 -11.12 2.21
C LEU A 81 -7.38 -9.96 3.19
N LYS A 82 -8.31 -9.81 4.15
CA LYS A 82 -8.26 -8.73 5.15
C LYS A 82 -7.04 -8.86 6.07
N GLN A 83 -6.61 -10.09 6.35
CA GLN A 83 -5.46 -10.37 7.22
C GLN A 83 -4.13 -9.99 6.55
N ILE A 84 -4.09 -9.98 5.22
CA ILE A 84 -2.92 -9.53 4.46
C ILE A 84 -2.96 -8.00 4.33
N ASN A 85 -2.09 -7.31 5.06
CA ASN A 85 -1.96 -5.86 4.94
C ASN A 85 -1.39 -5.48 3.57
N LYS A 86 -2.09 -4.57 2.87
CA LYS A 86 -1.72 -4.07 1.55
C LYS A 86 -1.72 -2.55 1.59
N ARG A 87 -0.67 -1.93 1.05
CA ARG A 87 -0.55 -0.48 0.98
C ARG A 87 -0.01 -0.05 -0.37
N ILE A 88 -0.63 0.95 -0.98
CA ILE A 88 -0.04 1.69 -2.10
C ILE A 88 0.50 3.00 -1.57
N ILE A 89 1.73 3.32 -1.95
CA ILE A 89 2.36 4.62 -1.74
C ILE A 89 2.45 5.29 -3.11
N ALA A 90 1.86 6.46 -3.25
CA ALA A 90 1.97 7.29 -4.45
C ALA A 90 2.90 8.46 -4.15
N GLU A 91 4.03 8.51 -4.86
CA GLU A 91 5.01 9.59 -4.77
C GLU A 91 4.56 10.80 -5.57
N LYS A 92 5.10 11.98 -5.25
CA LYS A 92 4.73 13.24 -5.90
C LYS A 92 4.94 13.22 -7.43
N ASP A 93 5.95 12.50 -7.90
CA ASP A 93 6.28 12.41 -9.33
C ASP A 93 5.41 11.40 -10.10
N GLY A 94 4.43 10.80 -9.43
CA GLY A 94 3.52 9.83 -10.01
C GLY A 94 4.05 8.40 -10.03
N LYS A 95 5.23 8.13 -9.45
CA LYS A 95 5.64 6.75 -9.15
C LYS A 95 4.77 6.17 -8.05
N ILE A 96 4.58 4.86 -8.11
CA ILE A 96 3.87 4.13 -7.07
C ILE A 96 4.69 2.94 -6.59
N LEU A 97 4.50 2.63 -5.32
CA LEU A 97 5.01 1.43 -4.68
C LEU A 97 3.84 0.72 -3.99
N LEU A 98 3.47 -0.45 -4.51
CA LEU A 98 2.58 -1.37 -3.83
C LEU A 98 3.41 -2.26 -2.89
N LEU A 99 3.03 -2.26 -1.62
CA LEU A 99 3.57 -3.08 -0.56
C LEU A 99 2.53 -4.11 -0.14
N VAL A 100 2.92 -5.37 -0.12
CA VAL A 100 2.14 -6.45 0.50
C VAL A 100 2.93 -6.98 1.67
N ARG A 101 2.34 -6.90 2.87
CA ARG A 101 2.96 -7.45 4.07
C ARG A 101 2.97 -8.97 3.96
N THR A 102 4.11 -9.53 4.33
CA THR A 102 4.42 -10.95 4.16
C THR A 102 4.29 -11.78 5.42
N GLU A 103 3.94 -11.12 6.52
CA GLU A 103 3.56 -11.74 7.78
C GLU A 103 2.04 -11.70 7.90
N PHE A 104 1.42 -12.87 7.96
CA PHE A 104 -0.02 -13.00 8.19
C PHE A 104 -0.35 -14.36 8.77
N THR A 105 -1.47 -14.41 9.50
CA THR A 105 -2.03 -15.65 10.01
C THR A 105 -3.13 -16.12 9.06
N ILE A 106 -3.36 -17.42 9.01
CA ILE A 106 -4.57 -18.02 8.48
C ILE A 106 -5.22 -18.76 9.65
N TYR A 107 -6.35 -18.23 10.13
CA TYR A 107 -7.00 -18.73 11.33
C TYR A 107 -7.71 -20.06 11.10
N LYS A 108 -7.61 -20.98 12.06
CA LYS A 108 -8.37 -22.25 12.09
C LYS A 108 -9.85 -22.06 12.45
N LYS A 109 -10.22 -20.91 12.99
CA LYS A 109 -11.56 -20.58 13.47
C LYS A 109 -12.05 -19.29 12.82
N ASN A 110 -13.33 -19.25 12.46
CA ASN A 110 -13.98 -18.04 11.99
C ASN A 110 -14.77 -17.40 13.16
N GLU A 111 -14.49 -16.14 13.49
CA GLU A 111 -15.30 -15.40 14.46
C GLU A 111 -16.72 -15.13 13.94
N THR A 112 -16.87 -15.03 12.63
CA THR A 112 -18.08 -14.62 11.91
C THR A 112 -18.98 -15.78 11.48
N ASP A 113 -18.45 -17.00 11.35
CA ASP A 113 -19.18 -18.18 10.87
C ASP A 113 -18.87 -19.41 11.74
N LYS A 114 -19.38 -19.36 12.98
CA LYS A 114 -19.11 -20.37 14.03
C LYS A 114 -19.73 -21.74 13.73
N ASP A 115 -20.67 -21.80 12.79
CA ASP A 115 -21.46 -23.01 12.49
C ASP A 115 -20.87 -23.83 11.33
N ASN A 116 -19.85 -23.30 10.63
CA ASN A 116 -19.18 -24.04 9.56
C ASN A 116 -18.26 -25.12 10.14
N LYS A 117 -18.81 -26.34 10.27
CA LYS A 117 -18.11 -27.54 10.76
C LYS A 117 -16.89 -27.96 9.92
N ASN A 118 -16.78 -27.49 8.67
CA ASN A 118 -15.68 -27.82 7.78
C ASN A 118 -14.67 -26.66 7.61
N PHE A 119 -14.86 -25.54 8.30
CA PHE A 119 -14.03 -24.34 8.11
C PHE A 119 -12.53 -24.62 8.30
N GLU A 120 -12.16 -25.30 9.38
CA GLU A 120 -10.76 -25.64 9.65
C GLU A 120 -10.15 -26.48 8.52
N LYS A 121 -10.90 -27.45 8.00
CA LYS A 121 -10.48 -28.29 6.89
C LYS A 121 -10.33 -27.49 5.57
N ASP A 122 -11.26 -26.59 5.29
CA ASP A 122 -11.18 -25.71 4.12
C ASP A 122 -9.96 -24.77 4.20
N GLN A 123 -9.61 -24.29 5.40
CA GLN A 123 -8.40 -23.50 5.62
C GLN A 123 -7.14 -24.36 5.48
N GLU A 124 -7.14 -25.60 5.97
CA GLU A 124 -6.03 -26.54 5.79
C GLU A 124 -5.75 -26.83 4.32
N ASP A 125 -6.80 -27.12 3.53
CA ASP A 125 -6.70 -27.32 2.08
C ASP A 125 -6.12 -26.07 1.40
N PHE A 126 -6.62 -24.88 1.74
CA PHE A 126 -6.09 -23.61 1.23
C PHE A 126 -4.60 -23.43 1.59
N VAL A 127 -4.22 -23.67 2.84
CA VAL A 127 -2.85 -23.54 3.33
C VAL A 127 -1.91 -24.46 2.58
N ASN A 128 -2.33 -25.70 2.30
CA ASN A 128 -1.54 -26.65 1.54
C ASN A 128 -1.36 -26.23 0.08
N ASP A 129 -2.44 -25.79 -0.58
CA ASP A 129 -2.37 -25.26 -1.95
C ASP A 129 -1.51 -23.99 -2.04
N PHE A 130 -1.60 -23.12 -1.03
CA PHE A 130 -0.81 -21.90 -0.95
C PHE A 130 0.68 -22.20 -0.79
N LYS A 131 1.05 -23.11 0.12
CA LYS A 131 2.45 -23.59 0.27
C LYS A 131 2.99 -24.17 -1.04
N LYS A 132 2.18 -24.95 -1.76
CA LYS A 132 2.57 -25.52 -3.06
C LYS A 132 2.87 -24.43 -4.09
N LYS A 133 1.98 -23.44 -4.22
CA LYS A 133 2.15 -22.32 -5.15
C LYS A 133 3.34 -21.44 -4.81
N LEU A 134 3.63 -21.20 -3.53
CA LEU A 134 4.84 -20.49 -3.12
C LEU A 134 6.10 -21.22 -3.59
N LYS A 135 6.17 -22.55 -3.42
CA LYS A 135 7.29 -23.37 -3.92
C LYS A 135 7.40 -23.34 -5.45
N GLU A 136 6.28 -23.45 -6.17
CA GLU A 136 6.26 -23.40 -7.65
C GLU A 136 6.80 -22.07 -8.19
N LYS A 137 6.62 -20.97 -7.45
CA LYS A 137 7.07 -19.62 -7.81
C LYS A 137 8.44 -19.26 -7.23
N ASP A 138 9.14 -20.22 -6.61
CA ASP A 138 10.44 -20.02 -5.97
C ASP A 138 10.42 -18.88 -4.93
N ILE A 139 9.34 -18.84 -4.13
CA ILE A 139 9.17 -17.84 -3.06
C ILE A 139 9.47 -18.50 -1.73
N ASP A 140 10.49 -17.98 -1.04
CA ASP A 140 10.82 -18.41 0.32
C ASP A 140 9.69 -18.09 1.30
N PHE A 141 9.42 -19.03 2.21
CA PHE A 141 8.47 -18.84 3.29
C PHE A 141 8.81 -19.72 4.48
N THR A 142 8.38 -19.27 5.65
CA THR A 142 8.27 -20.09 6.85
C THR A 142 6.82 -20.13 7.28
N VAL A 143 6.42 -21.25 7.89
CA VAL A 143 5.08 -21.44 8.42
C VAL A 143 5.20 -22.10 9.79
N LYS A 144 4.59 -21.47 10.80
CA LYS A 144 4.41 -22.05 12.13
C LYS A 144 2.95 -22.34 12.33
N GLU A 145 2.64 -23.49 12.89
CA GLU A 145 1.26 -23.90 13.17
C GLU A 145 1.07 -24.02 14.68
N ASP A 146 -0.02 -23.45 15.19
CA ASP A 146 -0.46 -23.60 16.57
C ASP A 146 -1.99 -23.77 16.66
N GLU A 147 -2.57 -23.52 17.84
CA GLU A 147 -4.02 -23.62 18.09
C GLU A 147 -4.83 -22.51 17.43
N GLU A 148 -4.22 -21.36 17.14
CA GLU A 148 -4.86 -20.20 16.53
C GLU A 148 -4.88 -20.34 15.00
N GLY A 149 -3.78 -20.77 14.39
CA GLY A 149 -3.72 -20.92 12.95
C GLY A 149 -2.36 -21.28 12.36
N TRP A 150 -2.23 -20.98 11.08
CA TRP A 150 -0.97 -21.07 10.34
C TRP A 150 -0.39 -19.67 10.17
N HIS A 151 0.73 -19.41 10.83
CA HIS A 151 1.46 -18.15 10.78
C HIS A 151 2.49 -18.20 9.67
N PHE A 152 2.21 -17.49 8.58
CA PHE A 152 3.11 -17.33 7.47
C PHE A 152 4.03 -16.13 7.69
N ASP A 153 5.30 -16.34 7.36
CA ASP A 153 6.29 -15.30 7.20
C ASP A 153 7.05 -15.56 5.90
N LEU A 154 6.86 -14.68 4.91
CA LEU A 154 7.71 -14.63 3.73
C LEU A 154 8.79 -13.57 4.04
N PRO A 155 10.09 -13.96 4.08
CA PRO A 155 11.16 -13.17 4.68
C PRO A 155 11.46 -11.83 3.99
N SER A 156 10.82 -11.55 2.86
CA SER A 156 10.95 -10.28 2.14
C SER A 156 9.59 -9.71 1.77
N MET A 157 9.31 -8.49 2.23
CA MET A 157 8.13 -7.72 1.82
C MET A 157 8.03 -7.67 0.29
N ILE A 158 6.85 -8.01 -0.24
CA ILE A 158 6.63 -7.96 -1.69
C ILE A 158 6.45 -6.50 -2.09
N LYS A 159 7.40 -6.00 -2.88
CA LYS A 159 7.43 -4.63 -3.43
C LYS A 159 7.18 -4.68 -4.92
N VAL A 160 6.14 -3.96 -5.35
CA VAL A 160 5.78 -3.83 -6.76
C VAL A 160 5.78 -2.36 -7.17
N TYR A 161 6.65 -2.01 -8.11
CA TYR A 161 6.81 -0.63 -8.58
C TYR A 161 5.97 -0.36 -9.82
N GLY A 162 5.34 0.80 -9.88
CA GLY A 162 4.56 1.21 -11.04
C GLY A 162 4.50 2.72 -11.20
N LYS A 163 3.46 3.18 -11.89
CA LYS A 163 3.10 4.60 -11.97
C LYS A 163 1.60 4.82 -11.93
N LEU A 164 1.19 6.02 -11.55
CA LEU A 164 -0.18 6.49 -11.72
C LEU A 164 -0.54 6.51 -13.22
N ALA A 165 -1.77 6.15 -13.50
CA ALA A 165 -2.32 6.05 -14.84
C ALA A 165 -3.70 6.70 -14.92
N ARG A 166 -4.12 6.99 -16.15
CA ARG A 166 -5.50 7.40 -16.44
C ARG A 166 -5.94 6.75 -17.74
N LEU A 167 -6.97 5.93 -17.65
CA LEU A 167 -7.58 5.31 -18.82
C LEU A 167 -8.73 6.19 -19.31
N ALA A 168 -8.66 6.66 -20.55
CA ALA A 168 -9.70 7.52 -21.13
C ALA A 168 -11.08 6.81 -21.17
N ASN A 169 -11.07 5.50 -21.40
CA ASN A 169 -12.23 4.62 -21.48
C ASN A 169 -12.52 3.88 -20.17
N ARG A 170 -12.05 4.39 -19.01
CA ARG A 170 -12.22 3.75 -17.69
C ARG A 170 -13.67 3.35 -17.40
N ASN A 171 -14.62 4.24 -17.63
CA ASN A 171 -16.02 3.99 -17.31
C ASN A 171 -16.62 2.88 -18.16
N ASP A 172 -16.35 2.89 -19.46
CA ASP A 172 -16.77 1.84 -20.38
C ASP A 172 -16.15 0.49 -19.99
N ILE A 173 -14.88 0.50 -19.57
CA ILE A 173 -14.17 -0.68 -19.09
C ILE A 173 -14.84 -1.28 -17.85
N LEU A 174 -15.15 -0.44 -16.86
CA LEU A 174 -15.81 -0.87 -15.62
C LEU A 174 -17.23 -1.39 -15.88
N GLN A 175 -17.97 -0.73 -16.78
CA GLN A 175 -19.33 -1.16 -17.14
C GLN A 175 -19.32 -2.53 -17.84
N LYS A 176 -18.44 -2.70 -18.83
CA LYS A 176 -18.33 -3.96 -19.60
C LYS A 176 -17.75 -5.12 -18.80
N SER A 177 -17.03 -4.83 -17.72
CA SER A 177 -16.41 -5.83 -16.84
C SER A 177 -17.05 -5.87 -15.45
N SER A 178 -18.33 -5.47 -15.36
CA SER A 178 -19.04 -5.34 -14.08
C SER A 178 -19.14 -6.66 -13.31
N ASP A 179 -19.19 -7.78 -14.03
CA ASP A 179 -19.15 -9.16 -13.50
C ASP A 179 -17.80 -9.54 -12.88
N LYS A 180 -16.74 -8.76 -13.16
CA LYS A 180 -15.35 -9.04 -12.74
C LYS A 180 -14.83 -8.08 -11.69
N ILE A 181 -15.71 -7.28 -11.09
CA ILE A 181 -15.36 -6.32 -10.04
C ILE A 181 -14.94 -7.09 -8.78
N ILE A 182 -13.74 -6.80 -8.27
CA ILE A 182 -13.15 -7.47 -7.11
C ILE A 182 -13.35 -6.70 -5.80
N ASN A 183 -13.45 -5.36 -5.86
CA ASN A 183 -13.52 -4.48 -4.69
C ASN A 183 -12.47 -4.82 -3.61
N LEU A 184 -11.19 -4.79 -3.99
CA LEU A 184 -10.09 -5.06 -3.07
C LEU A 184 -9.74 -3.79 -2.28
N GLU A 185 -9.92 -3.83 -0.97
CA GLU A 185 -9.53 -2.75 -0.07
C GLU A 185 -8.03 -2.77 0.24
N LEU A 186 -7.42 -1.59 0.21
CA LEU A 186 -6.03 -1.37 0.63
C LEU A 186 -5.84 0.04 1.19
N ASP A 187 -4.75 0.24 1.95
CA ASP A 187 -4.38 1.56 2.43
C ASP A 187 -3.66 2.35 1.33
N LEU A 188 -3.99 3.62 1.14
CA LEU A 188 -3.30 4.52 0.23
C LEU A 188 -2.59 5.62 1.01
N ALA A 189 -1.30 5.79 0.77
CA ALA A 189 -0.52 6.93 1.24
C ALA A 189 -0.10 7.77 0.04
N VAL A 190 -0.58 9.01 -0.05
CA VAL A 190 -0.22 9.93 -1.13
C VAL A 190 0.72 10.98 -0.59
N GLU A 191 1.90 11.05 -1.18
CA GLU A 191 2.88 12.08 -0.89
C GLU A 191 2.47 13.40 -1.54
N TYR A 192 2.49 14.49 -0.77
CA TYR A 192 2.18 15.83 -1.25
C TYR A 192 3.16 16.87 -0.70
N GLN A 193 3.33 17.95 -1.45
CA GLN A 193 4.06 19.11 -0.96
C GLN A 193 3.15 20.00 -0.14
N LEU A 194 3.65 20.39 1.02
CA LEU A 194 3.04 21.41 1.86
C LEU A 194 3.06 22.74 1.12
N SER A 195 1.93 23.45 1.13
CA SER A 195 1.91 24.88 0.81
C SER A 195 2.80 25.66 1.77
N ASP A 196 3.23 26.86 1.39
CA ASP A 196 4.06 27.70 2.26
C ASP A 196 3.38 28.01 3.60
N THR A 197 2.05 28.11 3.61
CA THR A 197 1.23 28.25 4.82
C THR A 197 1.28 27.02 5.72
N GLU A 198 1.15 25.81 5.17
CA GLU A 198 1.22 24.56 5.93
C GLU A 198 2.64 24.31 6.43
N TYR A 199 3.65 24.58 5.60
CA TYR A 199 5.05 24.44 5.97
C TYR A 199 5.42 25.40 7.11
N LYS A 200 5.02 26.67 7.03
CA LYS A 200 5.22 27.63 8.12
C LYS A 200 4.52 27.20 9.41
N LYS A 201 3.32 26.63 9.31
CA LYS A 201 2.60 26.05 10.47
C LYS A 201 3.34 24.84 11.05
N ARG A 202 3.89 23.95 10.22
CA ARG A 202 4.68 22.79 10.68
C ARG A 202 5.99 23.20 11.35
N VAL A 203 6.75 24.11 10.74
CA VAL A 203 7.97 24.68 11.32
C VAL A 203 7.67 25.36 12.66
N SER A 204 6.56 26.12 12.72
CA SER A 204 6.06 26.69 13.97
C SER A 204 5.74 25.61 14.99
N ASN A 205 4.95 24.59 14.64
CA ASN A 205 4.58 23.51 15.54
C ASN A 205 5.77 22.67 16.04
N GLU A 206 6.78 22.42 15.22
CA GLU A 206 8.00 21.74 15.67
C GLU A 206 8.82 22.61 16.63
N ARG A 207 8.83 23.93 16.40
CA ARG A 207 9.42 24.92 17.31
C ARG A 207 8.63 25.04 18.63
N TRP A 208 7.31 24.80 18.61
CA TRP A 208 6.45 24.77 19.80
C TRP A 208 6.36 23.40 20.48
N ARG A 209 6.72 22.29 19.80
CA ARG A 209 6.81 20.95 20.42
C ARG A 209 7.94 20.84 21.44
N SER A 210 8.90 21.77 21.44
CA SER A 210 9.86 21.96 22.54
C SER A 210 9.30 22.80 23.70
N ALA A 211 8.05 23.26 23.62
CA ALA A 211 7.41 24.17 24.57
C ALA A 211 5.86 24.01 24.58
N GLY A 212 5.35 22.85 25.05
CA GLY A 212 3.94 22.70 25.50
C GLY A 212 2.82 22.65 24.43
N GLU A 213 1.84 21.77 24.64
CA GLU A 213 0.74 21.40 23.72
C GLU A 213 -0.25 22.53 23.36
N PHE A 214 -0.72 22.60 22.09
CA PHE A 214 -2.16 22.63 21.71
C PHE A 214 -2.40 22.46 20.18
N VAL A 215 -3.67 22.20 19.82
CA VAL A 215 -4.19 21.52 18.61
C VAL A 215 -4.75 22.45 17.51
N LEU A 216 -4.87 21.89 16.27
CA LEU A 216 -5.96 22.01 15.26
C LEU A 216 -5.63 22.58 13.87
N GLY A 217 -6.14 21.89 12.84
CA GLY A 217 -6.45 22.44 11.52
C GLY A 217 -6.57 21.38 10.43
N VAL A 218 -7.81 21.10 10.00
CA VAL A 218 -8.21 20.25 8.86
C VAL A 218 -7.69 20.84 7.56
N ILE A 219 -7.16 20.02 6.64
CA ILE A 219 -6.67 20.50 5.33
C ILE A 219 -7.16 19.60 4.19
N ALA A 220 -7.74 20.22 3.17
CA ALA A 220 -8.06 19.64 1.87
C ALA A 220 -6.90 19.93 0.90
N ALA A 221 -6.25 18.90 0.35
CA ALA A 221 -5.09 19.05 -0.54
C ALA A 221 -5.49 19.05 -2.03
N PRO A 222 -5.05 20.05 -2.83
CA PRO A 222 -5.20 20.07 -4.28
C PRO A 222 -3.95 19.47 -4.95
N PHE A 223 -4.08 18.31 -5.61
CA PHE A 223 -2.98 17.74 -6.39
C PHE A 223 -3.04 18.24 -7.85
N VAL A 224 -1.96 18.89 -8.32
CA VAL A 224 -1.75 19.17 -9.75
C VAL A 224 -0.56 18.32 -10.21
N ILE A 225 -0.85 17.26 -10.96
CA ILE A 225 0.16 16.39 -11.60
C ILE A 225 -0.09 16.47 -13.11
N ALA A 226 0.97 16.64 -13.89
CA ALA A 226 0.89 16.66 -15.35
C ALA A 226 0.72 15.23 -15.87
N TRP A 227 -0.43 14.93 -16.51
CA TRP A 227 -0.83 13.58 -16.88
C TRP A 227 -0.67 13.29 -18.38
N GLY A 228 -0.21 12.08 -18.72
CA GLY A 228 -0.32 11.51 -20.07
C GLY A 228 -1.60 10.68 -20.21
N VAL A 229 -2.43 10.97 -21.21
CA VAL A 229 -3.67 10.22 -21.51
C VAL A 229 -3.33 9.01 -22.38
N LEU A 230 -3.73 7.80 -21.93
CA LEU A 230 -3.57 6.56 -22.70
C LEU A 230 -4.93 6.10 -23.24
N THR A 231 -4.98 5.84 -24.55
CA THR A 231 -6.11 5.21 -25.24
C THR A 231 -5.78 3.73 -25.46
N LEU A 232 -6.53 2.83 -24.81
CA LEU A 232 -6.34 1.39 -24.99
C LEU A 232 -7.26 0.86 -26.10
N PRO A 233 -6.74 0.17 -27.13
CA PRO A 233 -7.58 -0.61 -28.03
C PRO A 233 -8.23 -1.76 -27.25
N VAL A 234 -9.56 -1.86 -27.36
CA VAL A 234 -10.40 -2.75 -26.54
C VAL A 234 -10.24 -4.21 -26.99
N TRP A 235 -9.34 -4.95 -26.35
CA TRP A 235 -9.32 -6.41 -26.38
C TRP A 235 -9.24 -6.94 -24.95
N PHE A 236 -10.40 -7.27 -24.38
CA PHE A 236 -10.51 -7.80 -23.02
C PHE A 236 -10.04 -9.26 -22.97
N TYR A 237 -8.79 -9.51 -22.59
CA TYR A 237 -8.41 -10.79 -21.96
C TYR A 237 -8.65 -10.67 -20.46
N ALA A 238 -9.93 -10.59 -20.12
CA ALA A 238 -10.34 -10.64 -18.74
C ALA A 238 -10.26 -12.09 -18.28
N VAL A 239 -9.08 -12.49 -17.77
CA VAL A 239 -8.76 -13.75 -17.08
C VAL A 239 -9.69 -14.89 -17.52
N THR A 240 -9.37 -15.48 -18.65
CA THR A 240 -10.09 -16.62 -19.20
C THR A 240 -9.49 -17.92 -18.68
N HIS A 241 -10.39 -18.71 -18.08
CA HIS A 241 -10.32 -20.13 -17.67
C HIS A 241 -9.50 -20.49 -16.42
#